data_AF-A0AAW7LK95-F1
#
_entry.id   AF-A0AAW7LK95-F1
#
_cell.length_a   1.000
_cell.length_b   1.000
_cell.length_c   1.000
_cell.angle_alpha   90.00
_cell.angle_beta   90.00
_cell.angle_gamma   90.00
#
_symmetry.space_group_name_H-M   'P 1'
#
loop_
_entity.id
_entity.type
_entity.pdbx_description
1 polymer ?
#
loop_
_entity_poly.entity_id
_entity_poly.type
_entity_poly.pdbx_seq_one_letter_code
_entity_poly.pdbx_strand_id
1 'polypeptide(L)'
;MLKYLGYFSTSFTIAIVMWPILSAVLTLPILAGLYHRHHRMKLLSAGAAYLTVLYVLGLIAFTLYPMPDDPEAFCAANAGQFAPQLDPLRFISDIQNGGLSGILQLVMNVVLFMPLGFVLTRWLRWRWWAVLIGGFAVSLFIESSQLSGFWGLYPCAYRQFDVNDLMTNTLGAMAGLAVAVLFGKWVPMARMPERSEYNEHPGAVHRLVTFIIDMVFVALVYVPLTLLVTFLFYWAAEPLQNGDFMLFGGHLTVGVGWLDFLAPIGASLAFLIFEFLIPLGHKGRTLGGMYTHMTIETKPRKGIARAVFYILRTLIMGAMVVMFIIGFGHNAHIMHYTFYGFVILFLFAVFAHRMPWDFVPGSSVAPAPSVPVYGAADVAAAPAESSAANAHSDKEGAATVAGDDAVPGAPDSDAASKGAVNTKNTGDARAEGDESAATNPNTVGQDEK
;
A
#
# COMPACT_ATOMS: atom_id res chain seq x y z
N MET A 1 -0.52 -17.24 -29.75
CA MET A 1 -0.98 -16.86 -28.40
C MET A 1 -2.03 -15.74 -28.47
N LEU A 2 -1.77 -14.57 -29.08
CA LEU A 2 -2.76 -13.49 -29.24
C LEU A 2 -4.03 -13.88 -30.03
N LYS A 3 -3.92 -14.72 -31.08
CA LYS A 3 -5.09 -15.26 -31.81
C LYS A 3 -6.01 -16.15 -30.97
N TYR A 4 -5.51 -16.76 -29.89
CA TYR A 4 -6.31 -17.62 -29.00
C TYR A 4 -7.10 -16.78 -27.98
N LEU A 5 -6.57 -15.62 -27.60
CA LEU A 5 -7.25 -14.64 -26.75
C LEU A 5 -8.45 -13.97 -27.44
N GLY A 6 -8.44 -13.91 -28.78
CA GLY A 6 -9.57 -13.40 -29.57
C GLY A 6 -10.84 -14.26 -29.55
N TYR A 7 -10.81 -15.45 -28.94
CA TYR A 7 -12.01 -16.26 -28.67
C TYR A 7 -12.70 -15.90 -27.36
N PHE A 8 -12.07 -15.07 -26.52
CA PHE A 8 -12.63 -14.60 -25.26
C PHE A 8 -13.11 -13.14 -25.42
N SER A 9 -13.99 -12.70 -24.51
CA SER A 9 -14.53 -11.33 -24.49
C SER A 9 -13.43 -10.27 -24.54
N THR A 10 -13.74 -9.11 -25.14
CA THR A 10 -12.80 -7.98 -25.26
C THR A 10 -12.30 -7.56 -23.88
N SER A 11 -13.21 -7.54 -22.91
CA SER A 11 -12.94 -7.21 -21.51
C SER A 11 -11.96 -8.21 -20.85
N PHE A 12 -11.96 -9.50 -21.22
CA PHE A 12 -10.98 -10.49 -20.73
C PHE A 12 -9.57 -10.21 -21.24
N THR A 13 -9.47 -9.88 -22.53
CA THR A 13 -8.20 -9.65 -23.19
C THR A 13 -7.51 -8.43 -22.58
N ILE A 14 -8.27 -7.36 -22.34
CA ILE A 14 -7.78 -6.16 -21.66
C ILE A 14 -7.31 -6.51 -20.24
N ALA A 15 -8.08 -7.29 -19.48
CA ALA A 15 -7.72 -7.69 -18.13
C ALA A 15 -6.40 -8.48 -18.07
N ILE A 16 -6.20 -9.48 -18.95
CA ILE A 16 -4.96 -10.27 -19.01
C ILE A 16 -3.75 -9.41 -19.34
N VAL A 17 -3.87 -8.47 -20.27
CA VAL A 17 -2.76 -7.59 -20.68
C VAL A 17 -2.43 -6.57 -19.59
N MET A 18 -3.45 -5.97 -18.96
CA MET A 18 -3.27 -4.93 -17.94
C MET A 18 -2.86 -5.49 -16.58
N TRP A 19 -3.21 -6.74 -16.27
CA TRP A 19 -3.00 -7.35 -14.95
C TRP A 19 -1.55 -7.30 -14.44
N PRO A 20 -0.52 -7.69 -15.24
CA PRO A 20 0.87 -7.61 -14.80
C PRO A 20 1.36 -6.17 -14.59
N ILE A 21 0.86 -5.23 -15.40
CA ILE A 21 1.22 -3.80 -15.36
C ILE A 21 0.62 -3.17 -14.10
N LEU A 22 -0.68 -3.37 -13.87
CA LEU A 22 -1.37 -2.86 -12.69
C LEU A 22 -0.78 -3.46 -11.41
N SER A 23 -0.42 -4.75 -11.44
CA SER A 23 0.30 -5.38 -10.33
C SER A 23 1.62 -4.68 -10.04
N ALA A 24 2.42 -4.35 -11.06
CA ALA A 24 3.68 -3.65 -10.87
C ALA A 24 3.48 -2.28 -10.21
N VAL A 25 2.50 -1.50 -10.65
CA VAL A 25 2.16 -0.20 -10.08
C VAL A 25 1.71 -0.32 -8.62
N LEU A 26 0.77 -1.22 -8.33
CA LEU A 26 0.23 -1.44 -6.98
C LEU A 26 1.23 -2.13 -6.03
N THR A 27 2.27 -2.75 -6.56
CA THR A 27 3.38 -3.30 -5.77
C THR A 27 4.26 -2.20 -5.19
N LEU A 28 4.36 -1.03 -5.83
CA LEU A 28 5.27 0.05 -5.40
C LEU A 28 5.00 0.53 -3.96
N PRO A 29 3.75 0.79 -3.52
CA PRO A 29 3.46 1.14 -2.12
C PRO A 29 3.76 0.00 -1.12
N ILE A 30 3.58 -1.26 -1.53
CA ILE A 30 3.87 -2.42 -0.67
C ILE A 30 5.37 -2.64 -0.54
N LEU A 31 6.13 -2.47 -1.63
CA LEU A 31 7.59 -2.44 -1.60
C LEU A 31 8.08 -1.32 -0.70
N ALA A 32 7.48 -0.14 -0.78
CA ALA A 32 7.76 0.98 0.09
C ALA A 32 7.51 0.63 1.57
N GLY A 33 6.40 -0.04 1.90
CA GLY A 33 6.09 -0.45 3.28
C GLY A 33 6.95 -1.60 3.80
N LEU A 34 7.30 -2.57 2.96
CA LEU A 34 8.24 -3.65 3.29
C LEU A 34 9.65 -3.10 3.49
N TYR A 35 10.01 -2.10 2.69
CA TYR A 35 11.23 -1.31 2.86
C TYR A 35 11.25 -0.66 4.25
N HIS A 36 10.17 0.06 4.61
CA HIS A 36 10.00 0.71 5.92
C HIS A 36 10.26 -0.24 7.08
N ARG A 37 9.78 -1.48 6.96
CA ARG A 37 9.80 -2.46 8.06
C ARG A 37 11.13 -3.20 8.19
N HIS A 38 11.93 -3.33 7.14
CA HIS A 38 13.06 -4.28 7.14
C HIS A 38 14.43 -3.69 6.79
N HIS A 39 14.52 -2.41 6.37
CA HIS A 39 15.76 -1.66 6.05
C HIS A 39 16.76 -2.35 5.10
N ARG A 40 16.42 -3.49 4.50
CA ARG A 40 17.18 -4.19 3.47
C ARG A 40 16.23 -4.76 2.43
N MET A 41 16.32 -4.28 1.20
CA MET A 41 15.61 -4.90 0.08
C MET A 41 16.49 -5.97 -0.55
N LYS A 42 16.15 -7.23 -0.26
CA LYS A 42 16.62 -8.34 -1.09
C LYS A 42 15.74 -8.38 -2.34
N LEU A 43 16.32 -8.61 -3.51
CA LEU A 43 15.57 -8.78 -4.77
C LEU A 43 14.42 -9.80 -4.62
N LEU A 44 14.65 -10.84 -3.83
CA LEU A 44 13.64 -11.84 -3.45
C LEU A 44 12.44 -11.26 -2.69
N SER A 45 12.63 -10.27 -1.82
CA SER A 45 11.54 -9.61 -1.09
C SER A 45 10.69 -8.73 -2.01
N ALA A 46 11.33 -8.05 -2.96
CA ALA A 46 10.64 -7.29 -4.00
C ALA A 46 9.85 -8.21 -4.95
N GLY A 47 10.46 -9.31 -5.39
CA GLY A 47 9.81 -10.33 -6.20
C GLY A 47 8.63 -10.99 -5.47
N ALA A 48 8.79 -11.32 -4.19
CA ALA A 48 7.71 -11.88 -3.37
C ALA A 48 6.52 -10.92 -3.25
N ALA A 49 6.77 -9.64 -2.98
CA ALA A 49 5.73 -8.61 -2.93
C ALA A 49 5.03 -8.43 -4.28
N TYR A 50 5.77 -8.39 -5.39
CA TYR A 50 5.18 -8.34 -6.73
C TYR A 50 4.28 -9.55 -6.99
N LEU A 51 4.77 -10.76 -6.70
CA LEU A 51 3.99 -11.99 -6.85
C LEU A 51 2.75 -12.00 -5.94
N THR A 52 2.80 -11.33 -4.79
CA THR A 52 1.64 -11.14 -3.89
C THR A 52 0.55 -10.35 -4.57
N VAL A 53 0.92 -9.17 -5.09
CA VAL A 53 -0.04 -8.25 -5.69
C VAL A 53 -0.57 -8.85 -6.98
N LEU A 54 0.32 -9.48 -7.75
CA LEU A 54 -0.04 -10.22 -8.95
C LEU A 54 -1.08 -11.28 -8.59
N TYR A 55 -0.83 -12.09 -7.56
CA TYR A 55 -1.77 -13.08 -7.06
C TYR A 55 -3.11 -12.46 -6.62
N VAL A 56 -3.11 -11.40 -5.80
CA VAL A 56 -4.35 -10.80 -5.28
C VAL A 56 -5.21 -10.24 -6.41
N LEU A 57 -4.60 -9.53 -7.36
CA LEU A 57 -5.31 -9.05 -8.55
C LEU A 57 -5.79 -10.21 -9.43
N GLY A 58 -4.98 -11.27 -9.54
CA GLY A 58 -5.33 -12.47 -10.28
C GLY A 58 -6.49 -13.21 -9.64
N LEU A 59 -6.53 -13.31 -8.31
CA LEU A 59 -7.63 -13.89 -7.56
C LEU A 59 -8.93 -13.16 -7.89
N ILE A 60 -8.95 -11.82 -7.74
CA ILE A 60 -10.11 -10.98 -8.08
C ILE A 60 -10.52 -11.19 -9.55
N ALA A 61 -9.57 -11.15 -10.47
CA ALA A 61 -9.84 -11.32 -11.89
C ALA A 61 -10.43 -12.71 -12.19
N PHE A 62 -9.82 -13.80 -11.73
CA PHE A 62 -10.27 -15.15 -12.06
C PHE A 62 -11.57 -15.54 -11.37
N THR A 63 -11.88 -14.98 -10.20
CA THR A 63 -13.13 -15.29 -9.51
C THR A 63 -14.31 -14.44 -9.96
N LEU A 64 -14.07 -13.24 -10.51
CA LEU A 64 -15.15 -12.37 -10.99
C LEU A 64 -15.32 -12.42 -12.52
N TYR A 65 -14.36 -12.91 -13.27
CA TYR A 65 -14.38 -12.95 -14.73
C TYR A 65 -14.71 -14.37 -15.25
N PRO A 66 -15.52 -14.57 -16.32
CA PRO A 66 -16.07 -13.58 -17.25
C PRO A 66 -17.33 -12.88 -16.78
N MET A 67 -17.23 -11.55 -16.76
CA MET A 67 -18.39 -10.67 -16.69
C MET A 67 -18.94 -10.46 -18.12
N PRO A 68 -20.26 -10.41 -18.30
CA PRO A 68 -20.86 -10.28 -19.63
C PRO A 68 -20.55 -8.91 -20.24
N ASP A 69 -20.18 -8.88 -21.53
CA ASP A 69 -19.97 -7.62 -22.27
C ASP A 69 -21.29 -6.87 -22.52
N ASP A 70 -22.41 -7.61 -22.64
CA ASP A 70 -23.79 -7.08 -22.67
C ASP A 70 -24.59 -7.64 -21.48
N PRO A 71 -24.66 -6.89 -20.36
CA PRO A 71 -25.35 -7.31 -19.14
C PRO A 71 -26.84 -7.57 -19.32
N GLU A 72 -27.53 -6.76 -20.14
CA GLU A 72 -28.99 -6.83 -20.28
C GLU A 72 -29.40 -8.08 -21.07
N ALA A 73 -28.74 -8.31 -22.21
CA ALA A 73 -28.99 -9.50 -23.01
C ALA A 73 -28.62 -10.79 -22.24
N PHE A 74 -27.50 -10.77 -21.51
CA PHE A 74 -27.08 -11.91 -20.69
C PHE A 74 -28.09 -12.22 -19.59
N CYS A 75 -28.56 -11.20 -18.86
CA CYS A 75 -29.52 -11.38 -17.77
C CYS A 75 -30.89 -11.84 -18.28
N ALA A 76 -31.34 -11.34 -19.43
CA ALA A 76 -32.58 -11.81 -20.07
C ALA A 76 -32.49 -13.29 -20.47
N ALA A 77 -31.35 -13.73 -21.02
CA ALA A 77 -31.14 -15.12 -21.44
C ALA A 77 -30.95 -16.10 -20.27
N ASN A 78 -30.42 -15.64 -19.14
CA ASN A 78 -30.07 -16.49 -17.99
C ASN A 78 -30.91 -16.22 -16.74
N ALA A 79 -32.10 -15.63 -16.92
CA ALA A 79 -33.01 -15.31 -15.83
C ALA A 79 -33.29 -16.54 -14.96
N GLY A 80 -32.97 -16.45 -13.66
CA GLY A 80 -33.21 -17.51 -12.68
C GLY A 80 -32.23 -18.70 -12.72
N GLN A 81 -31.24 -18.73 -13.63
CA GLN A 81 -30.29 -19.84 -13.73
C GLN A 81 -29.23 -19.85 -12.61
N PHE A 82 -28.86 -18.67 -12.08
CA PHE A 82 -27.81 -18.51 -11.07
C PHE A 82 -28.35 -18.42 -9.64
N ALA A 83 -29.37 -19.22 -9.30
CA ALA A 83 -29.88 -19.28 -7.94
C ALA A 83 -28.79 -19.79 -6.97
N PRO A 84 -28.70 -19.25 -5.73
CA PRO A 84 -27.71 -19.70 -4.76
C PRO A 84 -27.79 -21.19 -4.48
N GLN A 85 -26.63 -21.86 -4.57
CA GLN A 85 -26.42 -23.21 -4.14
C GLN A 85 -26.01 -23.16 -2.65
N LEU A 86 -26.81 -23.78 -1.77
CA LEU A 86 -26.59 -23.76 -0.32
C LEU A 86 -26.39 -25.15 0.31
N ASP A 87 -26.42 -26.22 -0.48
CA ASP A 87 -26.26 -27.58 0.01
C ASP A 87 -24.76 -27.93 0.14
N PRO A 88 -24.22 -28.09 1.36
CA PRO A 88 -22.80 -28.36 1.56
C PRO A 88 -22.36 -29.74 1.06
N LEU A 89 -23.29 -30.63 0.68
CA LEU A 89 -22.98 -31.97 0.17
C LEU A 89 -23.16 -32.09 -1.36
N ARG A 90 -23.52 -31.01 -2.04
CA ARG A 90 -23.77 -31.01 -3.49
C ARG A 90 -22.58 -31.46 -4.32
N PHE A 91 -21.36 -31.14 -3.87
CA PHE A 91 -20.11 -31.61 -4.48
C PHE A 91 -20.07 -33.13 -4.72
N ILE A 92 -20.75 -33.93 -3.90
CA ILE A 92 -20.84 -35.39 -4.10
C ILE A 92 -21.53 -35.68 -5.43
N SER A 93 -22.67 -35.03 -5.67
CA SER A 93 -23.42 -35.18 -6.91
C SER A 93 -22.68 -34.58 -8.10
N ASP A 94 -21.96 -33.47 -7.92
CA ASP A 94 -21.21 -32.82 -9.00
C ASP A 94 -20.00 -33.65 -9.41
N ILE A 95 -19.36 -34.37 -8.47
CA ILE A 95 -18.31 -35.35 -8.80
C ILE A 95 -18.91 -36.57 -9.51
N GLN A 96 -20.04 -37.09 -9.02
CA GLN A 96 -20.69 -38.27 -9.61
C GLN A 96 -21.18 -38.02 -11.04
N ASN A 97 -21.76 -36.84 -11.29
CA ASN A 97 -22.37 -36.48 -12.57
C ASN A 97 -21.40 -35.75 -13.51
N GLY A 98 -20.53 -34.89 -12.96
CA GLY A 98 -19.56 -34.08 -13.71
C GLY A 98 -18.18 -34.72 -13.88
N GLY A 99 -17.93 -35.87 -13.22
CA GLY A 99 -16.68 -36.62 -13.33
C GLY A 99 -15.44 -35.78 -13.04
N LEU A 100 -14.50 -35.76 -13.98
CA LEU A 100 -13.25 -35.01 -13.84
C LEU A 100 -13.48 -33.50 -13.67
N SER A 101 -14.51 -32.92 -14.30
CA SER A 101 -14.79 -31.49 -14.20
C SER A 101 -15.19 -31.09 -12.78
N GLY A 102 -16.04 -31.89 -12.14
CA GLY A 102 -16.44 -31.66 -10.74
C GLY A 102 -15.23 -31.75 -9.80
N ILE A 103 -14.36 -32.74 -9.98
CA ILE A 103 -13.12 -32.87 -9.19
C ILE A 103 -12.20 -31.66 -9.41
N LEU A 104 -12.00 -31.24 -10.66
CA LEU A 104 -11.14 -30.11 -10.98
C LEU A 104 -11.65 -28.81 -10.39
N GLN A 105 -12.97 -28.57 -10.34
CA GLN A 105 -13.54 -27.39 -9.70
C GLN A 105 -13.10 -27.30 -8.22
N LEU A 106 -13.30 -28.38 -7.45
CA LEU A 106 -12.92 -28.42 -6.04
C LEU A 106 -11.41 -28.22 -5.85
N VAL A 107 -10.59 -28.92 -6.64
CA VAL A 107 -9.12 -28.87 -6.49
C VAL A 107 -8.58 -27.50 -6.91
N MET A 108 -9.11 -26.89 -7.98
CA MET A 108 -8.67 -25.58 -8.43
C MET A 108 -9.02 -24.49 -7.42
N ASN A 109 -10.17 -24.56 -6.76
CA ASN A 109 -10.54 -23.63 -5.69
C ASN A 109 -9.56 -23.71 -4.49
N VAL A 110 -9.21 -24.94 -4.08
CA VAL A 110 -8.17 -25.17 -3.05
C VAL A 110 -6.82 -24.58 -3.49
N VAL A 111 -6.37 -24.85 -4.71
CA VAL A 111 -5.10 -24.36 -5.25
C VAL A 111 -5.10 -22.83 -5.37
N LEU A 112 -6.22 -22.24 -5.80
CA LEU A 112 -6.38 -20.80 -5.98
C LEU A 112 -6.25 -20.04 -4.65
N PHE A 113 -6.72 -20.60 -3.54
CA PHE A 113 -6.62 -19.97 -2.22
C PHE A 113 -5.35 -20.32 -1.43
N MET A 114 -4.57 -21.29 -1.89
CA MET A 114 -3.33 -21.69 -1.22
C MET A 114 -2.31 -20.55 -1.08
N PRO A 115 -2.07 -19.71 -2.11
CA PRO A 115 -1.17 -18.57 -1.94
C PRO A 115 -1.70 -17.58 -0.90
N LEU A 116 -3.00 -17.28 -0.82
CA LEU A 116 -3.57 -16.41 0.22
C LEU A 116 -3.19 -16.90 1.61
N GLY A 117 -3.43 -18.18 1.90
CA GLY A 117 -3.05 -18.80 3.17
C GLY A 117 -1.57 -18.67 3.49
N PHE A 118 -0.71 -18.87 2.48
CA PHE A 118 0.73 -18.72 2.62
C PHE A 118 1.12 -17.27 2.98
N VAL A 119 0.54 -16.30 2.29
CA VAL A 119 0.79 -14.86 2.49
C VAL A 119 0.37 -14.41 3.89
N LEU A 120 -0.86 -14.73 4.29
CA LEU A 120 -1.41 -14.38 5.61
C LEU A 120 -0.53 -14.94 6.73
N THR A 121 -0.03 -16.17 6.56
CA THR A 121 0.84 -16.82 7.53
C THR A 121 2.27 -16.24 7.52
N ARG A 122 2.89 -16.11 6.34
CA ARG A 122 4.34 -15.86 6.24
C ARG A 122 4.71 -14.38 6.30
N TRP A 123 3.86 -13.49 5.80
CA TRP A 123 4.14 -12.05 5.75
C TRP A 123 3.34 -11.28 6.79
N LEU A 124 2.05 -11.58 6.96
CA LEU A 124 1.21 -10.94 7.97
C LEU A 124 1.33 -11.61 9.36
N ARG A 125 1.96 -12.79 9.43
CA ARG A 125 2.18 -13.54 10.69
C ARG A 125 0.89 -13.84 11.44
N TRP A 126 -0.19 -14.09 10.70
CA TRP A 126 -1.48 -14.45 11.28
C TRP A 126 -1.42 -15.84 11.92
N ARG A 127 -2.17 -16.00 13.01
CA ARG A 127 -2.37 -17.30 13.67
C ARG A 127 -3.34 -18.13 12.84
N TRP A 128 -3.32 -19.45 13.01
CA TRP A 128 -4.14 -20.37 12.21
C TRP A 128 -5.63 -20.03 12.18
N TRP A 129 -6.20 -19.60 13.31
CA TRP A 129 -7.61 -19.21 13.39
C TRP A 129 -7.90 -17.93 12.61
N ALA A 130 -6.94 -16.99 12.55
CA ALA A 130 -7.09 -15.77 11.77
C ALA A 130 -6.96 -16.05 10.27
N VAL A 131 -6.13 -17.01 9.87
CA VAL A 131 -6.07 -17.48 8.48
C VAL A 131 -7.34 -18.20 8.07
N LEU A 132 -7.91 -19.02 8.95
CA LEU A 132 -9.20 -19.68 8.73
C LEU A 132 -10.32 -18.64 8.50
N ILE A 133 -10.49 -17.70 9.44
CA ILE A 133 -11.51 -16.65 9.36
C ILE A 133 -11.26 -15.75 8.13
N GLY A 134 -10.01 -15.39 7.87
CA GLY A 134 -9.63 -14.56 6.73
C GLY A 134 -9.90 -15.23 5.38
N GLY A 135 -9.52 -16.50 5.24
CA GLY A 135 -9.79 -17.29 4.04
C GLY A 135 -11.29 -17.42 3.77
N PHE A 136 -12.07 -17.73 4.82
CA PHE A 136 -13.53 -17.76 4.72
C PHE A 136 -14.13 -16.41 4.36
N ALA A 137 -13.69 -15.32 5.01
CA ALA A 137 -14.19 -13.97 4.75
C ALA A 137 -13.90 -13.50 3.32
N VAL A 138 -12.69 -13.78 2.79
CA VAL A 138 -12.35 -13.47 1.39
C VAL A 138 -13.21 -14.30 0.44
N SER A 139 -13.42 -15.59 0.71
CA SER A 139 -14.30 -16.41 -0.12
C SER A 139 -15.74 -15.91 -0.08
N LEU A 140 -16.25 -15.58 1.10
CA LEU A 140 -17.61 -15.05 1.27
C LEU A 140 -17.78 -13.72 0.55
N PHE A 141 -16.77 -12.84 0.60
CA PHE A 141 -16.78 -11.60 -0.15
C PHE A 141 -16.89 -11.84 -1.66
N ILE A 142 -16.15 -12.81 -2.19
CA ILE A 142 -16.18 -13.18 -3.62
C ILE A 142 -17.55 -13.73 -4.01
N GLU A 143 -18.06 -14.73 -3.30
CA GLU A 143 -19.37 -15.33 -3.57
C GLU A 143 -20.50 -14.30 -3.46
N SER A 144 -20.46 -13.44 -2.43
CA SER A 144 -21.44 -12.35 -2.26
C SER A 144 -21.35 -11.33 -3.39
N SER A 145 -20.14 -11.05 -3.86
CA SER A 145 -19.92 -10.17 -4.99
C SER A 145 -20.51 -10.77 -6.27
N GLN A 146 -20.38 -12.09 -6.51
CA GLN A 146 -21.01 -12.73 -7.67
C GLN A 146 -22.54 -12.74 -7.57
N LEU A 147 -23.07 -13.10 -6.40
CA LEU A 147 -24.51 -13.15 -6.13
C LEU A 147 -25.19 -11.79 -6.33
N SER A 148 -24.53 -10.72 -5.89
CA SER A 148 -25.05 -9.36 -6.03
C SER A 148 -24.90 -8.79 -7.45
N GLY A 149 -24.37 -9.57 -8.42
CA GLY A 149 -24.03 -9.05 -9.74
C GLY A 149 -22.91 -8.01 -9.68
N PHE A 150 -21.95 -8.22 -8.76
CA PHE A 150 -20.96 -7.27 -8.25
C PHE A 150 -21.57 -5.92 -7.88
N TRP A 151 -22.31 -5.93 -6.77
CA TRP A 151 -22.82 -4.73 -6.11
C TRP A 151 -23.69 -3.83 -6.99
N GLY A 152 -24.48 -4.45 -7.88
CA GLY A 152 -25.43 -3.74 -8.75
C GLY A 152 -24.82 -3.14 -10.01
N LEU A 153 -23.55 -3.44 -10.33
CA LEU A 153 -22.99 -3.13 -11.65
C LEU A 153 -23.69 -3.94 -12.76
N TYR A 154 -24.17 -5.14 -12.42
CA TYR A 154 -24.94 -5.99 -13.33
C TYR A 154 -26.38 -6.14 -12.81
N PRO A 155 -27.40 -6.18 -13.71
CA PRO A 155 -28.80 -6.31 -13.31
C PRO A 155 -29.16 -7.64 -12.62
N CYS A 156 -28.30 -8.66 -12.75
CA CYS A 156 -28.51 -9.99 -12.20
C CYS A 156 -27.18 -10.63 -11.75
N ALA A 157 -27.28 -11.73 -10.99
CA ALA A 157 -26.14 -12.61 -10.74
C ALA A 157 -25.66 -13.23 -12.07
N TYR A 158 -24.36 -13.14 -12.33
CA TYR A 158 -23.73 -13.71 -13.53
C TYR A 158 -22.88 -14.96 -13.24
N ARG A 159 -22.79 -15.35 -11.97
CA ARG A 159 -22.27 -16.64 -11.50
C ARG A 159 -23.11 -17.11 -10.32
N GLN A 160 -23.11 -18.42 -10.09
CA GLN A 160 -23.81 -19.04 -8.98
C GLN A 160 -23.01 -18.89 -7.68
N PHE A 161 -23.66 -18.39 -6.63
CA PHE A 161 -23.14 -18.46 -5.26
C PHE A 161 -23.09 -19.92 -4.81
N ASP A 162 -21.94 -20.41 -4.36
CA ASP A 162 -21.76 -21.81 -3.99
C ASP A 162 -21.10 -21.99 -2.61
N VAL A 163 -21.78 -22.70 -1.70
CA VAL A 163 -21.24 -23.02 -0.36
C VAL A 163 -20.07 -24.00 -0.43
N ASN A 164 -20.01 -24.87 -1.44
CA ASN A 164 -18.87 -25.74 -1.68
C ASN A 164 -17.62 -24.95 -2.10
N ASP A 165 -17.79 -23.82 -2.80
CA ASP A 165 -16.69 -22.91 -3.11
C ASP A 165 -16.17 -22.22 -1.84
N LEU A 166 -17.06 -21.78 -0.94
CA LEU A 166 -16.66 -21.29 0.39
C LEU A 166 -15.80 -22.30 1.16
N MET A 167 -16.23 -23.57 1.16
CA MET A 167 -15.53 -24.65 1.86
C MET A 167 -14.16 -24.93 1.25
N THR A 168 -14.09 -25.08 -0.07
CA THR A 168 -12.85 -25.43 -0.78
C THR A 168 -11.84 -24.30 -0.81
N ASN A 169 -12.27 -23.05 -0.96
CA ASN A 169 -11.41 -21.87 -0.85
C ASN A 169 -10.86 -21.72 0.58
N THR A 170 -11.70 -21.90 1.60
CA THR A 170 -11.25 -21.88 3.00
C THR A 170 -10.25 -22.99 3.28
N LEU A 171 -10.49 -24.20 2.75
CA LEU A 171 -9.54 -25.31 2.82
C LEU A 171 -8.22 -24.96 2.11
N GLY A 172 -8.27 -24.31 0.96
CA GLY A 172 -7.11 -23.78 0.24
C GLY A 172 -6.27 -22.86 1.11
N ALA A 173 -6.88 -21.89 1.80
CA ALA A 173 -6.18 -21.00 2.72
C ALA A 173 -5.50 -21.77 3.86
N MET A 174 -6.16 -22.79 4.42
CA MET A 174 -5.58 -23.64 5.46
C MET A 174 -4.43 -24.51 4.94
N ALA A 175 -4.53 -25.04 3.71
CA ALA A 175 -3.44 -25.75 3.05
C ALA A 175 -2.25 -24.81 2.80
N GLY A 176 -2.51 -23.56 2.41
CA GLY A 176 -1.50 -22.51 2.26
C GLY A 176 -0.74 -22.20 3.55
N LEU A 177 -1.45 -22.17 4.68
CA LEU A 177 -0.83 -22.06 6.00
C LEU A 177 0.09 -23.25 6.28
N ALA A 178 -0.36 -24.49 6.03
CA ALA A 178 0.45 -25.67 6.24
C ALA A 178 1.74 -25.62 5.41
N VAL A 179 1.63 -25.22 4.14
CA VAL A 179 2.79 -24.99 3.26
C VAL A 179 3.71 -23.90 3.82
N ALA A 180 3.19 -22.78 4.32
CA ALA A 180 4.00 -21.72 4.91
C ALA A 180 4.76 -22.16 6.18
N VAL A 181 4.12 -22.97 7.03
CA VAL A 181 4.75 -23.54 8.24
C VAL A 181 5.87 -24.51 7.85
N LEU A 182 5.64 -25.39 6.88
CA LEU A 182 6.67 -26.31 6.38
C LEU A 182 7.84 -25.55 5.73
N PHE A 183 7.53 -24.55 4.90
CA PHE A 183 8.52 -23.69 4.28
C PHE A 183 9.36 -22.91 5.30
N GLY A 184 8.74 -22.47 6.40
CA GLY A 184 9.40 -21.79 7.51
C GLY A 184 10.50 -22.60 8.20
N LYS A 185 10.48 -23.94 8.09
CA LYS A 185 11.56 -24.82 8.59
C LYS A 185 12.86 -24.65 7.80
N TRP A 186 12.77 -24.27 6.53
CA TRP A 186 13.91 -24.10 5.63
C TRP A 186 14.33 -22.63 5.48
N VAL A 187 13.35 -21.71 5.54
CA VAL A 187 13.58 -20.27 5.35
C VAL A 187 13.09 -19.51 6.59
N PRO A 188 13.98 -19.23 7.57
CA PRO A 188 13.59 -18.56 8.80
C PRO A 188 13.05 -17.15 8.56
N MET A 189 12.14 -16.71 9.44
CA MET A 189 11.58 -15.36 9.41
C MET A 189 12.65 -14.35 9.83
N ALA A 190 12.85 -13.30 9.01
CA ALA A 190 13.73 -12.19 9.38
C ALA A 190 13.21 -11.47 10.64
N ARG A 191 14.13 -11.09 11.53
CA ARG A 191 13.84 -10.25 12.71
C ARG A 191 13.38 -8.88 12.25
N MET A 192 12.41 -8.29 12.94
CA MET A 192 12.02 -6.90 12.67
C MET A 192 13.05 -5.97 13.31
N PRO A 193 13.64 -5.02 12.56
CA PRO A 193 14.53 -4.00 13.10
C PRO A 193 13.80 -3.08 14.10
N GLU A 194 14.58 -2.51 15.02
CA GLU A 194 14.11 -1.62 16.09
C GLU A 194 13.88 -0.20 15.54
N ARG A 195 12.86 0.49 16.06
CA ARG A 195 12.19 1.65 15.43
C ARG A 195 13.03 2.95 15.38
N SER A 196 14.26 2.96 15.90
CA SER A 196 15.08 4.16 16.13
C SER A 196 16.31 4.33 15.22
N GLU A 197 16.69 3.33 14.41
CA GLU A 197 17.79 3.46 13.45
C GLU A 197 17.27 3.93 12.08
N TYR A 198 17.82 5.03 11.57
CA TYR A 198 17.60 5.48 10.19
C TYR A 198 18.89 5.38 9.37
N ASN A 199 18.75 5.00 8.10
CA ASN A 199 19.88 4.76 7.23
C ASN A 199 20.45 6.07 6.68
N GLU A 200 21.68 6.41 7.09
CA GLU A 200 22.44 7.56 6.57
C GLU A 200 23.14 7.26 5.24
N HIS A 201 23.28 5.99 4.87
CA HIS A 201 23.95 5.53 3.66
C HIS A 201 23.01 4.67 2.79
N PRO A 202 21.88 5.22 2.32
CA PRO A 202 20.93 4.46 1.51
C PRO A 202 21.51 4.14 0.12
N GLY A 203 21.32 2.89 -0.31
CA GLY A 203 21.68 2.45 -1.67
C GLY A 203 20.78 3.06 -2.74
N ALA A 204 21.15 2.92 -4.02
CA ALA A 204 20.43 3.54 -5.14
C ALA A 204 18.93 3.18 -5.20
N VAL A 205 18.60 1.90 -5.00
CA VAL A 205 17.20 1.44 -4.98
C VAL A 205 16.41 2.04 -3.83
N HIS A 206 17.03 2.20 -2.65
CA HIS A 206 16.39 2.87 -1.51
C HIS A 206 16.05 4.32 -1.85
N ARG A 207 17.03 5.07 -2.39
CA ARG A 207 16.83 6.46 -2.80
C ARG A 207 15.73 6.58 -3.86
N LEU A 208 15.70 5.67 -4.83
CA LEU A 208 14.67 5.64 -5.87
C LEU A 208 13.28 5.39 -5.29
N VAL A 209 13.12 4.36 -4.43
CA VAL A 209 11.83 4.05 -3.80
C VAL A 209 11.35 5.23 -2.95
N THR A 210 12.24 5.83 -2.16
CA THR A 210 11.95 7.02 -1.36
C THR A 210 11.48 8.18 -2.23
N PHE A 211 12.20 8.45 -3.32
CA PHE A 211 11.85 9.51 -4.26
C PHE A 211 10.50 9.26 -4.95
N ILE A 212 10.21 8.01 -5.35
CA ILE A 212 8.89 7.68 -5.93
C ILE A 212 7.77 7.97 -4.92
N ILE A 213 7.95 7.60 -3.65
CA ILE A 213 6.96 7.89 -2.60
C ILE A 213 6.79 9.40 -2.41
N ASP A 214 7.89 10.14 -2.36
CA ASP A 214 7.86 11.60 -2.29
C ASP A 214 7.13 12.21 -3.49
N MET A 215 7.34 11.69 -4.70
CA MET A 215 6.64 12.15 -5.91
C MET A 215 5.15 11.79 -5.89
N VAL A 216 4.76 10.67 -5.28
CA VAL A 216 3.34 10.34 -5.04
C VAL A 216 2.72 11.36 -4.10
N PHE A 217 3.38 11.74 -3.00
CA PHE A 217 2.87 12.79 -2.11
C PHE A 217 2.77 14.14 -2.80
N VAL A 218 3.78 14.51 -3.60
CA VAL A 218 3.75 15.72 -4.43
C VAL A 218 2.54 15.68 -5.37
N ALA A 219 2.34 14.58 -6.11
CA ALA A 219 1.23 14.40 -7.04
C ALA A 219 -0.15 14.45 -6.36
N LEU A 220 -0.30 13.79 -5.21
CA LEU A 220 -1.52 13.80 -4.40
C LEU A 220 -1.92 15.19 -3.93
N VAL A 221 -0.98 16.14 -3.87
CA VAL A 221 -1.27 17.54 -3.50
C VAL A 221 -1.45 18.42 -4.73
N TYR A 222 -0.52 18.41 -5.68
CA TYR A 222 -0.58 19.38 -6.77
C TYR A 222 -1.66 19.04 -7.79
N VAL A 223 -1.91 17.75 -8.10
CA VAL A 223 -2.92 17.36 -9.09
C VAL A 223 -4.32 17.82 -8.69
N PRO A 224 -4.86 17.51 -7.50
CA PRO A 224 -6.19 17.98 -7.12
C PRO A 224 -6.24 19.52 -6.98
N LEU A 225 -5.16 20.15 -6.54
CA LEU A 225 -5.09 21.61 -6.47
C LEU A 225 -5.18 22.25 -7.86
N THR A 226 -4.43 21.73 -8.83
CA THR A 226 -4.50 22.18 -10.23
C THR A 226 -5.89 21.93 -10.81
N LEU A 227 -6.47 20.74 -10.62
CA LEU A 227 -7.83 20.44 -11.08
C LEU A 227 -8.87 21.37 -10.46
N LEU A 228 -8.75 21.68 -9.16
CA LEU A 228 -9.63 22.61 -8.46
C LEU A 228 -9.51 24.02 -9.03
N VAL A 229 -8.28 24.52 -9.24
CA VAL A 229 -8.06 25.86 -9.82
C VAL A 229 -8.61 25.93 -11.25
N THR A 230 -8.37 24.90 -12.06
CA THR A 230 -8.93 24.80 -13.42
C THR A 230 -10.46 24.77 -13.38
N PHE A 231 -11.06 23.97 -12.50
CA PHE A 231 -12.51 23.91 -12.31
C PHE A 231 -13.09 25.27 -11.91
N LEU A 232 -12.52 25.93 -10.91
CA LEU A 232 -12.96 27.24 -10.43
C LEU A 232 -12.81 28.31 -11.52
N PHE A 233 -11.76 28.23 -12.34
CA PHE A 233 -11.61 29.10 -13.49
C PHE A 233 -12.73 28.91 -14.51
N TYR A 234 -13.01 27.68 -14.95
CA TYR A 234 -14.09 27.41 -15.90
C TYR A 234 -15.47 27.70 -15.34
N TRP A 235 -15.64 27.60 -14.02
CA TRP A 235 -16.88 27.97 -13.36
C TRP A 235 -17.10 29.49 -13.31
N ALA A 236 -16.03 30.27 -13.14
CA ALA A 236 -16.10 31.72 -12.99
C ALA A 236 -15.90 32.51 -14.30
N ALA A 237 -15.34 31.89 -15.34
CA ALA A 237 -14.95 32.56 -16.56
C ALA A 237 -15.95 32.37 -17.70
N GLU A 238 -16.20 33.44 -18.45
CA GLU A 238 -17.05 33.42 -19.65
C GLU A 238 -16.19 33.23 -20.91
N PRO A 239 -16.47 32.23 -21.77
CA PRO A 239 -15.70 31.99 -22.98
C PRO A 239 -16.02 33.03 -24.08
N LEU A 240 -15.00 33.52 -24.76
CA LEU A 240 -15.13 34.40 -25.94
C LEU A 240 -15.00 33.61 -27.24
N GLN A 241 -15.53 34.17 -28.32
CA GLN A 241 -15.47 33.56 -29.66
C GLN A 241 -14.04 33.45 -30.22
N ASN A 242 -13.09 34.26 -29.74
CA ASN A 242 -11.69 34.19 -30.14
C ASN A 242 -10.89 33.12 -29.37
N GLY A 243 -11.54 32.38 -28.46
CA GLY A 243 -10.92 31.35 -27.62
C GLY A 243 -10.40 31.83 -26.28
N ASP A 244 -10.43 33.14 -26.00
CA ASP A 244 -10.03 33.69 -24.70
C ASP A 244 -11.18 33.58 -23.67
N PHE A 245 -10.87 33.91 -22.41
CA PHE A 245 -11.82 33.90 -21.30
C PHE A 245 -11.93 35.28 -20.66
N MET A 246 -13.15 35.68 -20.30
CA MET A 246 -13.46 36.88 -19.53
C MET A 246 -13.69 36.52 -18.07
N LEU A 247 -13.05 37.24 -17.15
CA LEU A 247 -13.28 37.13 -15.71
C LEU A 247 -13.84 38.44 -15.15
N PHE A 248 -14.50 38.32 -13.99
CA PHE A 248 -15.02 39.44 -13.20
C PHE A 248 -15.99 40.34 -13.99
N GLY A 249 -16.91 39.76 -14.76
CA GLY A 249 -17.91 40.55 -15.51
C GLY A 249 -17.33 41.43 -16.62
N GLY A 250 -16.23 40.99 -17.26
CA GLY A 250 -15.64 41.65 -18.43
C GLY A 250 -14.46 42.58 -18.13
N HIS A 251 -13.97 42.64 -16.88
CA HIS A 251 -12.85 43.50 -16.50
C HIS A 251 -11.46 42.91 -16.80
N LEU A 252 -11.35 41.60 -17.01
CA LEU A 252 -10.09 40.93 -17.30
C LEU A 252 -10.26 39.88 -18.39
N THR A 253 -9.51 40.01 -19.48
CA THR A 253 -9.39 38.98 -20.51
C THR A 253 -8.12 38.15 -20.29
N VAL A 254 -8.25 36.84 -20.28
CA VAL A 254 -7.15 35.89 -20.07
C VAL A 254 -7.16 34.85 -21.17
N GLY A 255 -6.05 34.72 -21.90
CA GLY A 255 -5.91 33.72 -22.96
C GLY A 255 -5.56 32.34 -22.42
N VAL A 256 -6.08 31.27 -23.04
CA VAL A 256 -6.06 29.88 -22.53
C VAL A 256 -4.69 29.36 -22.11
N GLY A 257 -3.61 29.83 -22.76
CA GLY A 257 -2.25 29.38 -22.50
C GLY A 257 -1.75 29.61 -21.06
N TRP A 258 -2.43 30.42 -20.25
CA TRP A 258 -2.08 30.55 -18.84
C TRP A 258 -2.30 29.23 -18.05
N LEU A 259 -3.26 28.40 -18.48
CA LEU A 259 -3.57 27.09 -17.88
C LEU A 259 -2.39 26.11 -18.01
N ASP A 260 -1.57 26.26 -19.05
CA ASP A 260 -0.38 25.42 -19.28
C ASP A 260 0.66 25.55 -18.15
N PHE A 261 0.66 26.68 -17.44
CA PHE A 261 1.58 26.94 -16.34
C PHE A 261 1.08 26.43 -14.99
N LEU A 262 -0.21 26.10 -14.85
CA LEU A 262 -0.79 25.69 -13.56
C LEU A 262 -0.15 24.41 -13.01
N ALA A 263 -0.03 23.37 -13.83
CA ALA A 263 0.56 22.10 -13.40
C ALA A 263 2.06 22.23 -13.06
N PRO A 264 2.91 22.84 -13.91
CA PRO A 264 4.33 23.08 -13.57
C PRO A 264 4.53 23.93 -12.32
N ILE A 265 3.75 25.01 -12.14
CA ILE A 265 3.85 25.87 -10.95
C ILE A 265 3.39 25.10 -9.71
N GLY A 266 2.23 24.44 -9.77
CA GLY A 266 1.70 23.65 -8.66
C GLY A 266 2.66 22.56 -8.21
N ALA A 267 3.23 21.83 -9.17
CA ALA A 267 4.22 20.80 -8.88
C ALA A 267 5.54 21.37 -8.34
N SER A 268 6.00 22.52 -8.85
CA SER A 268 7.20 23.20 -8.32
C SER A 268 7.02 23.59 -6.86
N LEU A 269 5.87 24.18 -6.52
CA LEU A 269 5.54 24.58 -5.15
C LEU A 269 5.44 23.36 -4.23
N ALA A 270 4.71 22.33 -4.65
CA ALA A 270 4.62 21.08 -3.90
C ALA A 270 6.01 20.45 -3.71
N PHE A 271 6.82 20.33 -4.77
CA PHE A 271 8.19 19.82 -4.69
C PHE A 271 9.02 20.62 -3.68
N LEU A 272 9.01 21.96 -3.72
CA LEU A 272 9.73 22.78 -2.74
C LEU A 272 9.28 22.53 -1.30
N ILE A 273 7.99 22.30 -1.07
CA ILE A 273 7.48 21.95 0.26
C ILE A 273 8.02 20.58 0.69
N PHE A 274 7.77 19.53 -0.10
CA PHE A 274 8.03 18.15 0.30
C PHE A 274 9.52 17.78 0.26
N GLU A 275 10.27 18.31 -0.70
CA GLU A 275 11.65 17.92 -0.99
C GLU A 275 12.70 18.93 -0.50
N PHE A 276 12.29 20.14 -0.13
CA PHE A 276 13.19 21.16 0.41
C PHE A 276 12.80 21.63 1.82
N LEU A 277 11.58 22.13 2.03
CA LEU A 277 11.18 22.69 3.34
C LEU A 277 11.07 21.63 4.45
N ILE A 278 10.40 20.51 4.19
CA ILE A 278 10.26 19.42 5.17
C ILE A 278 11.63 18.88 5.63
N PRO A 279 12.55 18.46 4.74
CA PRO A 279 13.83 17.91 5.19
C PRO A 279 14.71 18.92 5.93
N LEU A 280 14.55 20.24 5.73
CA LEU A 280 15.27 21.25 6.53
C LEU A 280 14.93 21.15 8.03
N GLY A 281 13.65 20.95 8.36
CA GLY A 281 13.16 20.79 9.73
C GLY A 281 13.28 19.38 10.30
N HIS A 282 13.42 18.35 9.45
CA HIS A 282 13.32 16.94 9.85
C HIS A 282 14.64 16.16 9.79
N LYS A 283 15.78 16.80 10.10
CA LYS A 283 17.14 16.18 10.07
C LYS A 283 17.48 15.55 8.70
N GLY A 284 17.09 16.21 7.60
CA GLY A 284 17.33 15.71 6.24
C GLY A 284 16.34 14.65 5.77
N ARG A 285 15.28 14.36 6.51
CA ARG A 285 14.29 13.36 6.11
C ARG A 285 13.14 14.02 5.35
N THR A 286 12.93 13.61 4.09
CA THR A 286 11.70 13.91 3.33
C THR A 286 10.52 13.09 3.91
N LEU A 287 9.30 13.26 3.41
CA LEU A 287 8.18 12.42 3.88
C LEU A 287 8.41 10.95 3.56
N GLY A 288 8.83 10.66 2.33
CA GLY A 288 9.29 9.36 1.89
C GLY A 288 10.49 8.89 2.70
N GLY A 289 11.41 9.79 3.07
CA GLY A 289 12.56 9.49 3.93
C GLY A 289 12.14 9.08 5.35
N MET A 290 11.14 9.75 5.93
CA MET A 290 10.54 9.34 7.21
C MET A 290 9.81 8.00 7.08
N TYR A 291 9.12 7.78 5.97
CA TYR A 291 8.44 6.52 5.68
C TYR A 291 9.40 5.39 5.28
N THR A 292 10.63 5.64 4.86
CA THR A 292 11.58 4.56 4.52
C THR A 292 12.76 4.50 5.47
N HIS A 293 12.72 5.33 6.52
CA HIS A 293 13.78 5.53 7.50
C HIS A 293 15.15 5.81 6.85
N MET A 294 15.20 6.79 5.94
CA MET A 294 16.47 7.37 5.47
C MET A 294 16.48 8.88 5.60
N THR A 295 17.70 9.42 5.68
CA THR A 295 17.96 10.83 5.48
C THR A 295 18.62 11.06 4.12
N ILE A 296 18.33 12.19 3.50
CA ILE A 296 19.05 12.66 2.31
C ILE A 296 20.44 13.18 2.70
N GLU A 297 20.61 13.62 3.96
CA GLU A 297 21.89 14.07 4.50
C GLU A 297 22.78 12.88 4.82
N THR A 298 23.63 12.50 3.87
CA THR A 298 24.59 11.38 4.01
C THR A 298 25.70 11.61 5.02
N LYS A 299 25.93 12.86 5.41
CA LYS A 299 27.01 13.32 6.28
C LYS A 299 26.57 14.58 7.01
N PRO A 300 27.03 14.81 8.25
CA PRO A 300 26.70 16.03 8.97
C PRO A 300 27.31 17.24 8.25
N ARG A 301 26.47 18.21 7.89
CA ARG A 301 26.87 19.49 7.28
C ARG A 301 26.33 20.64 8.12
N LYS A 302 27.07 21.74 8.23
CA LYS A 302 26.65 22.98 8.93
C LYS A 302 26.91 24.21 8.06
N GLY A 303 26.21 25.30 8.35
CA GLY A 303 26.38 26.60 7.69
C GLY A 303 26.23 26.54 6.17
N ILE A 304 27.17 27.18 5.46
CA ILE A 304 27.15 27.31 3.98
C ILE A 304 27.19 25.94 3.29
N ALA A 305 27.96 24.98 3.79
CA ALA A 305 28.03 23.65 3.19
C ALA A 305 26.67 22.92 3.20
N ARG A 306 25.88 23.11 4.26
CA ARG A 306 24.51 22.58 4.31
C ARG A 306 23.61 23.29 3.30
N ALA A 307 23.69 24.62 3.21
CA ALA A 307 22.91 25.39 2.23
C ALA A 307 23.22 24.98 0.78
N VAL A 308 24.50 24.87 0.41
CA VAL A 308 24.93 24.44 -0.94
C VAL A 308 24.42 23.04 -1.26
N PHE A 309 24.49 22.11 -0.31
CA PHE A 309 23.96 20.75 -0.48
C PHE A 309 22.47 20.75 -0.84
N TYR A 310 21.64 21.48 -0.07
CA TYR A 310 20.20 21.55 -0.34
C TYR A 310 19.89 22.25 -1.65
N ILE A 311 20.56 23.39 -1.94
CA ILE A 311 20.36 24.12 -3.20
C ILE A 311 20.69 23.25 -4.40
N LEU A 312 21.86 22.59 -4.40
CA LEU A 312 22.29 21.75 -5.52
C LEU A 312 21.35 20.58 -5.75
N ARG A 313 20.94 19.89 -4.66
CA ARG A 313 19.97 18.79 -4.73
C ARG A 313 18.63 19.27 -5.30
N THR A 314 18.08 20.36 -4.76
CA THR A 314 16.78 20.91 -5.16
C THR A 314 16.80 21.40 -6.60
N LEU A 315 17.89 22.03 -7.06
CA LEU A 315 18.01 22.47 -8.45
C LEU A 315 18.05 21.29 -9.42
N ILE A 316 18.88 20.28 -9.15
CA ILE A 316 18.98 19.11 -10.03
C ILE A 316 17.66 18.33 -10.06
N MET A 317 17.15 17.95 -8.88
CA MET A 317 15.94 17.13 -8.80
C MET A 317 14.69 17.92 -9.20
N GLY A 318 14.57 19.18 -8.78
CA GLY A 318 13.44 20.05 -9.10
C GLY A 318 13.37 20.36 -10.59
N ALA A 319 14.49 20.68 -11.24
CA ALA A 319 14.51 20.90 -12.69
C ALA A 319 14.06 19.64 -13.45
N MET A 320 14.50 18.46 -13.03
CA MET A 320 14.08 17.20 -13.66
C MET A 320 12.60 16.90 -13.47
N VAL A 321 12.04 17.12 -12.27
CA VAL A 321 10.62 16.92 -12.00
C VAL A 321 9.77 17.90 -12.82
N VAL A 322 10.12 19.19 -12.83
CA VAL A 322 9.38 20.21 -13.57
C VAL A 322 9.44 19.96 -15.07
N MET A 323 10.62 19.65 -15.61
CA MET A 323 10.75 19.31 -17.03
C MET A 323 9.99 18.04 -17.39
N PHE A 324 9.91 17.04 -16.49
CA PHE A 324 9.13 15.83 -16.74
C PHE A 324 7.64 16.14 -16.88
N ILE A 325 7.12 17.01 -16.01
CA ILE A 325 5.71 17.44 -16.03
C ILE A 325 5.39 18.29 -17.27
N ILE A 326 6.26 19.24 -17.61
CA ILE A 326 6.13 20.02 -18.85
C ILE A 326 6.18 19.09 -20.07
N GLY A 327 7.09 18.13 -20.07
CA GLY A 327 7.23 17.16 -21.16
C GLY A 327 5.99 16.28 -21.34
N PHE A 328 5.37 15.86 -20.25
CA PHE A 328 4.12 15.07 -20.27
C PHE A 328 2.96 15.83 -20.92
N GLY A 329 2.84 17.15 -20.64
CA GLY A 329 1.75 17.98 -21.17
C GLY A 329 1.98 18.52 -22.59
N HIS A 330 3.22 18.85 -22.94
CA HIS A 330 3.50 19.69 -24.11
C HIS A 330 4.52 19.12 -25.10
N ASN A 331 5.51 18.35 -24.63
CA ASN A 331 6.61 17.92 -25.50
C ASN A 331 7.24 16.60 -25.04
N ALA A 332 6.92 15.52 -25.77
CA ALA A 332 7.44 14.19 -25.50
C ALA A 332 8.98 14.15 -25.47
N HIS A 333 9.70 14.93 -26.29
CA HIS A 333 11.17 14.92 -26.27
C HIS A 333 11.75 15.38 -24.92
N ILE A 334 11.15 16.42 -24.30
CA ILE A 334 11.55 16.88 -22.97
C ILE A 334 11.32 15.77 -21.92
N MET A 335 10.21 15.04 -22.03
CA MET A 335 9.92 13.89 -21.17
C MET A 335 10.97 12.76 -21.33
N HIS A 336 11.40 12.46 -22.56
CA HIS A 336 12.44 11.45 -22.78
C HIS A 336 13.80 11.89 -22.22
N TYR A 337 14.21 13.16 -22.43
CA TYR A 337 15.48 13.66 -21.89
C TYR A 337 15.51 13.66 -20.36
N THR A 338 14.41 14.02 -19.72
CA THR A 338 14.30 13.95 -18.26
C THR A 338 14.33 12.52 -17.74
N PHE A 339 13.66 11.59 -18.41
CA PHE A 339 13.74 10.17 -18.10
C PHE A 339 15.18 9.65 -18.18
N TYR A 340 15.91 9.97 -19.26
CA TYR A 340 17.33 9.62 -19.37
C TYR A 340 18.17 10.25 -18.26
N GLY A 341 17.88 11.49 -17.86
CA GLY A 341 18.50 12.12 -16.70
C GLY A 341 18.30 11.32 -15.41
N PHE A 342 17.08 10.82 -15.15
CA PHE A 342 16.79 10.01 -13.95
C PHE A 342 17.54 8.68 -14.00
N VAL A 343 17.60 8.04 -15.17
CA VAL A 343 18.38 6.82 -15.39
C VAL A 343 19.87 7.08 -15.13
N ILE A 344 20.43 8.18 -15.62
CA ILE A 344 21.83 8.55 -15.39
C ILE A 344 22.10 8.76 -13.90
N LEU A 345 21.23 9.48 -13.18
CA LEU A 345 21.36 9.66 -11.72
C LEU A 345 21.28 8.32 -10.97
N PHE A 346 20.38 7.44 -11.39
CA PHE A 346 20.23 6.12 -10.80
C PHE A 346 21.49 5.26 -11.02
N LEU A 347 21.99 5.19 -12.25
CA LEU A 347 23.22 4.47 -12.58
C LEU A 347 24.42 5.06 -11.82
N PHE A 348 24.52 6.39 -11.75
CA PHE A 348 25.53 7.06 -10.95
C PHE A 348 25.45 6.62 -9.48
N ALA A 349 24.26 6.58 -8.89
CA ALA A 349 24.09 6.12 -7.50
C ALA A 349 24.46 4.64 -7.31
N VAL A 350 24.21 3.79 -8.31
CA VAL A 350 24.57 2.36 -8.28
C VAL A 350 26.10 2.19 -8.30
N PHE A 351 26.81 2.87 -9.20
CA PHE A 351 28.25 2.68 -9.39
C PHE A 351 29.10 3.51 -8.43
N ALA A 352 28.71 4.76 -8.14
CA ALA A 352 29.47 5.64 -7.27
C ALA A 352 29.13 5.45 -5.78
N HIS A 353 28.06 4.71 -5.47
CA HIS A 353 27.50 4.53 -4.12
C HIS A 353 27.16 5.86 -3.41
N ARG A 354 26.95 6.95 -4.17
CA ARG A 354 26.64 8.31 -3.68
C ARG A 354 25.97 9.13 -4.79
N MET A 355 25.31 10.23 -4.43
CA MET A 355 24.71 11.17 -5.37
C MET A 355 25.67 12.30 -5.76
N PRO A 356 25.46 13.00 -6.90
CA PRO A 356 26.33 14.11 -7.31
C PRO A 356 26.43 15.24 -6.29
N TRP A 357 25.36 15.52 -5.54
CA TRP A 357 25.37 16.53 -4.49
C TRP A 357 26.03 16.06 -3.17
N ASP A 358 26.34 14.77 -3.02
CA ASP A 358 27.05 14.27 -1.83
C ASP A 358 28.54 14.67 -1.80
N PHE A 359 29.07 15.20 -2.91
CA PHE A 359 30.43 15.74 -3.00
C PHE A 359 30.63 17.05 -2.21
N VAL A 360 29.55 17.70 -1.78
CA VAL A 360 29.63 18.87 -0.89
C VAL A 360 30.25 18.43 0.45
N PRO A 361 31.36 19.06 0.90
CA PRO A 361 32.10 18.65 2.09
C PRO A 361 31.25 18.58 3.36
N GLY A 362 31.53 17.60 4.21
CA GLY A 362 30.97 17.50 5.57
C GLY A 362 31.64 18.47 6.53
N SER A 363 30.97 18.81 7.62
CA SER A 363 31.61 19.55 8.71
C SER A 363 32.68 18.67 9.37
N SER A 364 33.93 19.16 9.41
CA SER A 364 35.03 18.56 10.17
C SER A 364 34.82 18.79 11.67
N VAL A 365 33.85 18.11 12.24
CA VAL A 365 33.74 17.98 13.70
C VAL A 365 33.97 16.51 13.98
N ALA A 366 35.09 16.19 14.65
CA ALA A 366 35.35 14.86 15.15
C ALA A 366 34.10 14.37 15.90
N PRO A 367 33.68 13.10 15.74
CA PRO A 367 32.60 12.57 16.56
C PRO A 367 32.95 12.84 18.01
N ALA A 368 32.01 13.41 18.77
CA ALA A 368 32.19 13.58 20.21
C ALA A 368 32.62 12.22 20.78
N PRO A 369 33.67 12.15 21.61
CA PRO A 369 34.07 10.88 22.20
C PRO A 369 32.84 10.26 22.85
N SER A 370 32.54 9.02 22.46
CA SER A 370 31.48 8.23 23.09
C SER A 370 31.73 8.28 24.59
N VAL A 371 30.82 8.89 25.34
CA VAL A 371 30.84 8.78 26.81
C VAL A 371 30.78 7.28 27.10
N PRO A 372 31.82 6.68 27.71
CA PRO A 372 31.75 5.28 28.04
C PRO A 372 30.57 5.09 28.99
N VAL A 373 29.59 4.31 28.56
CA VAL A 373 28.55 3.79 29.43
C VAL A 373 29.23 2.81 30.37
N TYR A 374 29.68 3.29 31.53
CA TYR A 374 30.03 2.41 32.63
C TYR A 374 28.75 1.71 33.09
N GLY A 375 28.56 0.46 32.69
CA GLY A 375 27.33 -0.25 32.97
C GLY A 375 27.23 -1.64 32.37
N ALA A 376 28.30 -2.44 32.44
CA ALA A 376 28.22 -3.90 32.49
C ALA A 376 29.60 -4.40 32.89
N ALA A 377 29.66 -5.13 34.01
CA ALA A 377 30.88 -5.70 34.54
C ALA A 377 31.62 -6.55 33.49
N ASP A 378 32.86 -6.18 33.20
CA ASP A 378 33.86 -7.10 32.69
C ASP A 378 34.09 -8.17 33.77
N VAL A 379 33.51 -9.36 33.56
CA VAL A 379 33.98 -10.58 34.22
C VAL A 379 35.34 -10.89 33.61
N ALA A 380 36.39 -10.32 34.20
CA ALA A 380 37.76 -10.66 33.92
C ALA A 380 37.96 -12.15 34.22
N ALA A 381 38.31 -12.91 33.17
CA ALA A 381 38.92 -14.21 33.31
C ALA A 381 40.27 -14.04 34.00
N ALA A 382 40.40 -14.55 35.21
CA ALA A 382 41.70 -14.72 35.87
C ALA A 382 42.44 -15.92 35.26
N PRO A 383 43.76 -15.82 35.01
CA PRO A 383 44.58 -16.98 34.70
C PRO A 383 44.97 -17.71 35.99
N ALA A 384 44.88 -19.04 35.99
CA ALA A 384 45.44 -19.88 37.06
C ALA A 384 46.88 -20.27 36.71
N GLU A 385 47.83 -19.74 37.48
CA GLU A 385 49.19 -20.26 37.63
C GLU A 385 49.23 -21.50 38.54
N SER A 386 50.30 -22.26 38.38
CA SER A 386 50.61 -23.50 39.08
C SER A 386 50.91 -23.35 40.58
N SER A 387 50.70 -24.47 41.29
CA SER A 387 51.50 -24.96 42.44
C SER A 387 51.17 -24.47 43.87
N ALA A 388 50.52 -25.40 44.60
CA ALA A 388 50.84 -25.89 45.96
C ALA A 388 50.46 -25.10 47.24
N ALA A 389 49.97 -25.90 48.19
CA ALA A 389 50.05 -25.83 49.65
C ALA A 389 48.82 -25.32 50.47
N ASN A 390 48.13 -26.31 51.03
CA ASN A 390 47.71 -26.49 52.43
C ASN A 390 46.81 -25.50 53.20
N ALA A 391 45.69 -26.09 53.67
CA ALA A 391 45.19 -26.17 55.06
C ALA A 391 44.20 -25.11 55.60
N HIS A 392 43.07 -25.67 56.11
CA HIS A 392 42.25 -25.29 57.28
C HIS A 392 41.68 -23.85 57.37
N SER A 393 40.51 -23.56 57.96
CA SER A 393 39.32 -24.26 58.49
C SER A 393 38.30 -23.15 58.82
N ASP A 394 37.02 -23.51 58.99
CA ASP A 394 36.02 -22.89 59.91
C ASP A 394 35.65 -21.39 59.69
N LYS A 395 34.49 -20.82 59.99
CA LYS A 395 33.21 -21.17 60.67
C LYS A 395 32.26 -19.96 60.49
N GLU A 396 30.97 -20.19 60.25
CA GLU A 396 29.79 -19.84 61.10
C GLU A 396 29.44 -18.36 61.38
N GLY A 397 28.11 -18.09 61.36
CA GLY A 397 27.40 -17.01 62.09
C GLY A 397 26.60 -16.08 61.16
N ALA A 398 25.26 -16.17 61.01
CA ALA A 398 24.18 -15.88 61.97
C ALA A 398 24.30 -14.48 62.63
N ALA A 399 23.29 -13.64 62.88
CA ALA A 399 21.88 -13.50 62.54
C ALA A 399 21.39 -12.15 63.17
N THR A 400 20.27 -11.60 62.68
CA THR A 400 19.19 -10.86 63.40
C THR A 400 19.30 -9.39 63.89
N VAL A 401 18.08 -8.77 63.90
CA VAL A 401 17.52 -7.62 64.69
C VAL A 401 17.71 -6.22 64.06
N ALA A 402 16.72 -5.42 63.59
CA ALA A 402 15.36 -4.98 64.00
C ALA A 402 15.31 -3.63 64.79
N GLY A 403 14.34 -2.76 64.43
CA GLY A 403 13.94 -1.48 65.08
C GLY A 403 13.79 -0.33 64.06
N ASP A 404 12.60 -0.03 63.53
CA ASP A 404 11.49 0.85 64.03
C ASP A 404 11.78 2.37 63.96
N ASP A 405 10.95 3.13 63.22
CA ASP A 405 10.16 4.27 63.75
C ASP A 405 9.37 5.08 62.68
N ALA A 406 8.05 5.15 62.93
CA ALA A 406 7.12 6.30 62.86
C ALA A 406 6.73 7.06 61.54
N VAL A 407 5.40 7.11 61.36
CA VAL A 407 4.49 7.97 60.52
C VAL A 407 3.98 9.11 61.45
N PRO A 408 3.49 10.34 61.07
CA PRO A 408 2.39 10.59 60.11
C PRO A 408 2.27 11.97 59.41
N GLY A 409 1.29 12.10 58.49
CA GLY A 409 0.60 13.38 58.23
C GLY A 409 0.12 13.67 56.79
N ALA A 410 -1.19 13.63 56.56
CA ALA A 410 -1.94 14.34 55.50
C ALA A 410 -2.76 15.49 56.16
N PRO A 411 -3.31 16.51 55.45
CA PRO A 411 -4.55 16.33 54.66
C PRO A 411 -4.82 17.29 53.44
N ASP A 412 -5.77 16.85 52.60
CA ASP A 412 -6.89 17.50 51.87
C ASP A 412 -6.83 18.86 51.14
N SER A 413 -7.36 18.90 49.90
CA SER A 413 -8.64 19.60 49.54
C SER A 413 -8.99 19.60 48.03
N ASP A 414 -10.12 18.94 47.72
CA ASP A 414 -11.31 19.40 46.94
C ASP A 414 -11.21 19.89 45.48
N ALA A 415 -11.85 19.20 44.51
CA ALA A 415 -13.26 19.32 44.04
C ALA A 415 -13.33 20.12 42.71
N ALA A 416 -14.17 19.92 41.69
CA ALA A 416 -15.41 19.18 41.44
C ALA A 416 -15.55 18.94 39.90
N SER A 417 -16.03 17.78 39.45
CA SER A 417 -17.40 17.50 38.95
C SER A 417 -17.83 18.10 37.59
N LYS A 418 -18.09 17.19 36.63
CA LYS A 418 -19.25 17.05 35.69
C LYS A 418 -18.78 16.12 34.53
N GLY A 419 -19.26 14.87 34.36
CA GLY A 419 -20.63 14.44 34.04
C GLY A 419 -20.94 14.77 32.56
N ALA A 420 -21.26 13.88 31.61
CA ALA A 420 -21.96 12.60 31.70
C ALA A 420 -21.73 11.70 30.45
N VAL A 421 -22.32 10.51 30.54
CA VAL A 421 -22.14 9.26 29.81
C VAL A 421 -23.17 9.09 28.67
N ASN A 422 -22.68 8.68 27.49
CA ASN A 422 -23.05 7.54 26.62
C ASN A 422 -24.51 7.14 26.29
N THR A 423 -24.63 6.59 25.05
CA THR A 423 -25.49 5.49 24.53
C THR A 423 -26.92 5.69 23.97
N LYS A 424 -27.02 5.44 22.64
CA LYS A 424 -27.77 4.39 21.89
C LYS A 424 -29.31 4.41 21.73
N ASN A 425 -29.69 4.40 20.44
CA ASN A 425 -30.57 3.46 19.69
C ASN A 425 -32.12 3.58 19.61
N THR A 426 -32.55 3.40 18.34
CA THR A 426 -33.73 2.67 17.76
C THR A 426 -35.14 3.25 17.76
N GLY A 427 -35.78 3.19 16.56
CA GLY A 427 -37.12 2.59 16.40
C GLY A 427 -38.17 3.36 15.59
N ASP A 428 -38.29 3.02 14.30
CA ASP A 428 -39.48 2.84 13.43
C ASP A 428 -40.83 3.57 13.66
N ALA A 429 -41.42 4.07 12.55
CA ALA A 429 -42.58 3.46 11.85
C ALA A 429 -43.58 4.46 11.17
N ARG A 430 -43.79 4.24 9.86
CA ARG A 430 -45.06 4.16 9.08
C ARG A 430 -46.04 5.34 8.88
N ALA A 431 -46.41 5.56 7.60
CA ALA A 431 -47.77 5.52 6.99
C ALA A 431 -47.74 6.24 5.60
N GLU A 432 -47.94 5.54 4.47
CA GLU A 432 -49.20 5.38 3.69
C GLU A 432 -49.68 6.67 2.98
N GLY A 433 -50.15 6.72 1.73
CA GLY A 433 -50.54 5.72 0.71
C GLY A 433 -50.57 6.40 -0.70
N ASP A 434 -50.55 5.62 -1.78
CA ASP A 434 -51.72 5.27 -2.65
C ASP A 434 -51.99 6.33 -3.75
N GLU A 435 -52.36 6.05 -5.01
CA GLU A 435 -52.76 4.83 -5.72
C GLU A 435 -52.89 5.14 -7.24
N SER A 436 -52.63 4.15 -8.11
CA SER A 436 -53.34 3.82 -9.39
C SER A 436 -53.37 4.86 -10.57
N ALA A 437 -53.56 4.56 -11.86
CA ALA A 437 -53.99 3.38 -12.64
C ALA A 437 -53.51 3.56 -14.12
N ALA A 438 -52.96 2.53 -14.76
CA ALA A 438 -53.55 1.70 -15.83
C ALA A 438 -53.99 2.40 -17.15
N THR A 439 -53.39 1.99 -18.29
CA THR A 439 -54.07 1.45 -19.50
C THR A 439 -53.07 1.01 -20.58
N ASN A 440 -53.41 -0.08 -21.28
CA ASN A 440 -52.74 -0.78 -22.41
C ASN A 440 -53.71 -0.71 -23.63
N PRO A 441 -53.55 -1.37 -24.81
CA PRO A 441 -52.42 -1.70 -25.72
C PRO A 441 -52.69 -1.30 -27.21
N ASN A 442 -51.79 -1.70 -28.15
CA ASN A 442 -51.90 -1.89 -29.64
C ASN A 442 -50.79 -1.12 -30.41
N THR A 443 -50.09 -1.58 -31.47
CA THR A 443 -50.17 -2.76 -32.37
C THR A 443 -48.92 -2.75 -33.30
N VAL A 444 -48.36 -3.95 -33.58
CA VAL A 444 -47.92 -4.52 -34.89
C VAL A 444 -47.00 -3.73 -35.86
N GLY A 445 -45.95 -4.42 -36.36
CA GLY A 445 -45.27 -4.21 -37.66
C GLY A 445 -43.75 -4.42 -37.59
N GLN A 446 -43.20 -5.63 -37.74
CA GLN A 446 -42.72 -6.26 -38.99
C GLN A 446 -41.60 -5.52 -39.76
N ASP A 447 -40.51 -6.28 -39.97
CA ASP A 447 -39.61 -6.35 -41.14
C ASP A 447 -38.24 -5.61 -41.20
N GLU A 448 -37.24 -6.44 -41.48
CA GLU A 448 -36.03 -6.26 -42.32
C GLU A 448 -34.97 -5.20 -41.98
N LYS A 449 -33.87 -5.62 -41.36
CA LYS A 449 -32.56 -5.90 -42.01
C LYS A 449 -31.45 -6.22 -41.02
#